data_AF-A0A0E0NXS8-F1
#
_entry.id   AF-A0A0E0NXS8-F1
#
_cell.length_a   1.000
_cell.length_b   1.000
_cell.length_c   1.000
_cell.angle_alpha   90.00
_cell.angle_beta   90.00
_cell.angle_gamma   90.00
#
_symmetry.space_group_name_H-M   'P 1'
#
loop_
_entity.id
_entity.type
_entity.pdbx_description
1 polymer ?
#
loop_
_entity_poly.entity_id
_entity_poly.type
_entity_poly.pdbx_seq_one_letter_code
_entity_poly.pdbx_strand_id
1 'polypeptide(L)'
;MYLRLSELRVVVASTPDAAREVLKTHDAAMSTAVSANIGDGRWRHLRGICTLELLSAKRVRSFRPIREEQDTRLVGAVVAAAAPSGEPVNVRRLIGRPMTDLALRAIMGEHCTPSGPPPHPRCAT
;
A
#
# COMPACT_ATOMS: atom_id res chain seq x y z
N MET A 1 -0.29 -26.87 -11.21
CA MET A 1 0.66 -26.91 -12.34
C MET A 1 2.09 -26.89 -11.79
N TYR A 2 3.04 -27.58 -12.42
CA TYR A 2 4.44 -27.66 -11.97
C TYR A 2 5.39 -27.16 -13.06
N LEU A 3 6.35 -26.32 -12.68
CA LEU A 3 7.33 -25.69 -13.55
C LEU A 3 8.75 -25.89 -13.00
N ARG A 4 9.72 -26.08 -13.89
CA ARG A 4 11.15 -26.01 -13.55
C ARG A 4 11.74 -24.78 -14.24
N LEU A 5 12.09 -23.77 -13.45
CA LEU A 5 12.76 -22.55 -13.91
C LEU A 5 14.25 -22.69 -13.56
N SER A 6 15.02 -23.30 -14.47
CA SER A 6 16.39 -23.75 -14.16
C SER A 6 16.37 -24.70 -12.96
N GLU A 7 17.15 -24.43 -11.92
CA GLU A 7 17.19 -25.21 -10.68
C GLU A 7 16.00 -24.95 -9.73
N LEU A 8 15.19 -23.92 -9.99
CA LEU A 8 14.05 -23.58 -9.16
C LEU A 8 12.82 -24.39 -9.54
N ARG A 9 12.29 -25.14 -8.57
CA ARG A 9 11.03 -25.90 -8.70
C ARG A 9 9.88 -25.01 -8.26
N VAL A 10 8.91 -24.78 -9.14
CA VAL A 10 7.78 -23.87 -8.89
C VAL A 10 6.47 -24.64 -9.05
N VAL A 11 5.60 -24.53 -8.05
CA VAL A 11 4.22 -25.02 -8.11
C VAL A 11 3.30 -23.82 -8.27
N VAL A 12 2.43 -23.86 -9.28
CA VAL A 12 1.41 -22.84 -9.53
C VAL A 12 0.06 -23.36 -9.04
N ALA A 13 -0.51 -22.66 -8.05
CA ALA A 13 -1.85 -22.86 -7.52
C ALA A 13 -2.80 -21.82 -8.13
N SER A 14 -3.52 -22.19 -9.19
CA SER A 14 -4.35 -21.28 -10.00
C SER A 14 -5.87 -21.51 -9.81
N THR A 15 -6.26 -22.30 -8.81
CA THR A 15 -7.67 -22.50 -8.44
C THR A 15 -7.93 -22.02 -7.02
N PRO A 16 -9.19 -21.63 -6.68
CA PRO A 16 -9.53 -21.24 -5.32
C PRO A 16 -9.21 -22.32 -4.28
N ASP A 17 -9.45 -23.59 -4.60
CA ASP A 17 -9.17 -24.71 -3.70
C ASP A 17 -7.67 -24.93 -3.50
N ALA A 18 -6.87 -24.87 -4.58
CA ALA A 18 -5.42 -24.95 -4.46
C ALA A 18 -4.84 -23.75 -3.67
N ALA A 19 -5.37 -22.55 -3.88
CA ALA A 19 -4.97 -21.37 -3.12
C ALA A 19 -5.35 -21.50 -1.64
N ARG A 20 -6.50 -22.11 -1.32
CA ARG A 20 -6.89 -22.42 0.07
C ARG A 20 -5.93 -23.40 0.72
N GLU A 21 -5.54 -24.46 0.02
CA GLU A 21 -4.58 -25.44 0.53
C GLU A 21 -3.23 -24.80 0.87
N VAL A 22 -2.75 -23.89 0.01
CA VAL A 22 -1.46 -23.21 0.21
C VAL A 22 -1.54 -22.11 1.27
N LEU A 23 -2.58 -21.28 1.25
CA LEU A 23 -2.67 -20.06 2.07
C LEU A 23 -3.39 -20.25 3.41
N LYS A 24 -4.00 -21.42 3.66
CA LYS A 24 -4.68 -21.73 4.92
C LYS A 24 -4.25 -23.06 5.51
N THR A 25 -4.43 -24.16 4.76
CA THR A 25 -4.20 -25.51 5.31
C THR A 25 -2.71 -25.73 5.60
N HIS A 26 -1.83 -25.28 4.71
CA HIS A 26 -0.37 -25.47 4.79
C HIS A 26 0.39 -24.15 4.89
N ASP A 27 -0.24 -23.08 5.39
CA ASP A 27 0.31 -21.73 5.40
C ASP A 27 1.63 -21.62 6.18
N ALA A 28 1.74 -22.30 7.32
CA ALA A 28 2.95 -22.30 8.15
C ALA A 28 4.16 -22.90 7.42
N ALA A 29 3.97 -23.97 6.64
CA ALA A 29 5.04 -24.60 5.87
C ALA A 29 5.42 -23.80 4.62
N MET A 30 4.48 -22.99 4.09
CA MET A 30 4.65 -22.21 2.86
C MET A 30 5.07 -20.74 3.11
N SER A 31 5.01 -20.25 4.35
CA SER A 31 5.34 -18.86 4.74
C SER A 31 6.84 -18.56 4.89
N THR A 32 7.69 -19.32 4.20
CA THR A 32 9.16 -19.31 4.39
C THR A 32 9.82 -17.97 4.09
N ALA A 33 9.32 -17.17 3.16
CA ALA A 33 9.97 -15.90 2.78
C ALA A 33 9.89 -14.80 3.86
N VAL A 34 8.77 -14.70 4.59
CA VAL A 34 8.60 -13.69 5.65
C VAL A 34 9.17 -14.20 6.96
N SER A 35 8.97 -15.48 7.25
CA SER A 35 9.47 -16.16 8.44
C SER A 35 10.99 -16.32 8.46
N ALA A 36 11.64 -16.61 7.33
CA ALA A 36 13.10 -16.75 7.28
C ALA A 36 13.84 -15.42 7.44
N ASN A 37 13.26 -14.31 6.96
CA ASN A 37 13.89 -12.99 7.03
C ASN A 37 13.64 -12.26 8.36
N ILE A 38 12.53 -12.55 9.04
CA ILE A 38 12.10 -11.80 10.24
C ILE A 38 12.06 -12.70 11.50
N GLY A 39 11.92 -14.02 11.35
CA GLY A 39 11.69 -14.98 12.43
C GLY A 39 10.21 -15.06 12.81
N ASP A 40 9.69 -16.27 13.02
CA ASP A 40 8.25 -16.53 13.24
C ASP A 40 7.63 -15.73 14.41
N GLY A 41 8.35 -15.63 15.54
CA GLY A 41 7.87 -14.89 16.71
C GLY A 41 7.82 -13.38 16.49
N ARG A 42 8.83 -12.82 15.83
CA ARG A 42 8.92 -11.40 15.51
C ARG A 42 7.92 -10.99 14.44
N TRP A 43 7.68 -11.83 13.43
CA TRP A 43 6.66 -11.59 12.43
C TRP A 43 5.25 -11.50 13.04
N ARG A 44 4.87 -12.45 13.92
CA ARG A 44 3.56 -12.40 14.60
C ARG A 44 3.41 -11.12 15.42
N HIS A 45 4.46 -10.73 16.14
CA HIS A 45 4.46 -9.51 16.93
C HIS A 45 4.31 -8.24 16.06
N LEU A 46 5.12 -8.10 15.01
CA LEU A 46 5.02 -6.99 14.05
C LEU A 46 3.66 -6.94 13.36
N ARG A 47 3.10 -8.08 12.96
CA ARG A 47 1.75 -8.17 12.39
C ARG A 47 0.70 -7.66 13.37
N GLY A 48 0.82 -7.99 14.65
CA GLY A 48 -0.04 -7.46 15.72
C GLY A 48 0.02 -5.94 15.80
N ILE A 49 1.22 -5.37 15.89
CA ILE A 49 1.43 -3.91 15.92
C ILE A 49 0.83 -3.25 14.68
N CYS A 50 1.16 -3.73 13.48
CA CYS A 50 0.63 -3.16 12.24
C CYS A 50 -0.89 -3.20 12.19
N THR A 51 -1.51 -4.29 12.67
CA THR A 51 -2.97 -4.44 12.67
C THR A 51 -3.64 -3.45 13.60
N LEU A 52 -3.09 -3.23 14.80
CA LEU A 52 -3.68 -2.36 15.82
C LEU A 52 -3.38 -0.88 15.54
N GLU A 53 -2.13 -0.56 15.22
CA GLU A 53 -1.65 0.83 15.16
C GLU A 53 -1.77 1.45 13.77
N LEU A 54 -1.57 0.68 12.71
CA LEU A 54 -1.52 1.19 11.33
C LEU A 54 -2.77 0.88 10.53
N LEU A 55 -3.31 -0.33 10.68
CA LEU A 55 -4.37 -0.89 9.84
C LEU A 55 -5.72 -1.04 10.56
N SER A 56 -5.85 -0.53 11.79
CA SER A 56 -7.13 -0.56 12.49
C SER A 56 -8.15 0.33 11.78
N ALA A 57 -9.43 -0.03 11.87
CA ALA A 57 -10.51 0.73 11.23
C ALA A 57 -10.50 2.21 11.66
N LYS A 58 -10.17 2.48 12.93
CA LYS A 58 -10.02 3.84 13.47
C LYS A 58 -8.88 4.59 12.77
N ARG A 59 -7.70 3.98 12.66
CA ARG A 59 -6.52 4.59 12.01
C ARG A 59 -6.75 4.79 10.50
N VAL A 60 -7.29 3.78 9.81
CA VAL A 60 -7.57 3.89 8.36
C VAL A 60 -8.58 5.01 8.08
N ARG A 61 -9.56 5.22 8.98
CA ARG A 61 -10.51 6.33 8.86
C ARG A 61 -9.86 7.69 9.14
N SER A 62 -8.91 7.79 10.06
CA SER A 62 -8.21 9.07 10.33
C SER A 62 -7.39 9.57 9.15
N PHE A 63 -6.98 8.70 8.21
CA PHE A 63 -6.30 9.10 6.98
C PHE A 63 -7.23 9.67 5.90
N ARG A 64 -8.53 9.82 6.16
CA ARG A 64 -9.49 10.39 5.21
C ARG A 64 -9.07 11.75 4.66
N PRO A 65 -8.65 12.75 5.46
CA PRO A 65 -8.27 14.05 4.94
C PRO A 65 -7.06 13.98 3.99
N ILE A 66 -6.08 13.12 4.32
CA ILE A 66 -4.90 12.89 3.48
C ILE A 66 -5.32 12.30 2.13
N ARG A 67 -6.22 11.30 2.12
CA ARG A 67 -6.75 10.71 0.87
C ARG A 67 -7.48 11.75 0.03
N GLU A 68 -8.41 12.49 0.62
CA GLU A 68 -9.19 13.51 -0.10
C GLU A 68 -8.28 14.59 -0.73
N GLU A 69 -7.20 14.96 -0.05
CA GLU A 69 -6.20 15.88 -0.60
C GLU A 69 -5.44 15.28 -1.79
N GLN A 70 -4.95 14.05 -1.69
CA GLN A 70 -4.23 13.39 -2.79
C GLN A 70 -5.16 13.08 -3.98
N ASP A 71 -6.43 12.75 -3.71
CA ASP A 71 -7.45 12.55 -4.74
C ASP A 71 -7.72 13.86 -5.49
N THR A 72 -7.82 14.99 -4.77
CA THR A 72 -7.97 16.32 -5.37
C THR A 72 -6.78 16.66 -6.28
N ARG A 73 -5.55 16.37 -5.83
CA ARG A 73 -4.34 16.56 -6.65
C ARG A 73 -4.33 15.69 -7.91
N LEU A 74 -4.76 14.42 -7.80
CA LEU A 74 -4.84 13.52 -8.94
C LEU A 74 -5.88 14.01 -9.97
N VAL A 75 -7.08 14.37 -9.50
CA VAL A 75 -8.15 14.91 -10.37
C VAL A 75 -7.68 16.20 -11.05
N GLY A 76 -7.04 17.11 -10.31
CA GLY A 76 -6.45 18.32 -10.88
C GLY A 76 -5.42 18.04 -11.98
N ALA A 77 -4.54 17.05 -11.77
CA ALA A 77 -3.56 16.63 -12.77
C ALA A 77 -4.23 16.03 -14.02
N VAL A 78 -5.31 15.25 -13.85
CA VAL A 78 -6.07 14.69 -14.97
C VAL A 78 -6.77 15.79 -15.76
N VAL A 79 -7.44 16.74 -15.09
CA VAL A 79 -8.11 17.88 -15.74
C VAL A 79 -7.11 18.73 -16.50
N ALA A 80 -5.97 19.05 -15.90
CA ALA A 80 -4.91 19.82 -16.54
C ALA A 80 -4.31 19.10 -17.77
N ALA A 81 -4.15 17.78 -17.72
CA ALA A 81 -3.66 16.99 -18.84
C ALA A 81 -4.69 16.83 -19.96
N ALA A 82 -5.99 16.86 -19.64
CA ALA A 82 -7.08 16.74 -20.61
C ALA A 82 -7.37 18.05 -21.37
N ALA A 83 -7.19 19.20 -20.70
CA ALA A 83 -7.55 20.52 -21.23
C ALA A 83 -6.89 20.92 -22.58
N PRO A 84 -5.62 20.56 -22.90
CA PRO A 84 -4.95 21.11 -24.07
C PRO A 84 -5.06 20.28 -25.36
N SER A 85 -5.58 19.04 -25.36
CA SER A 85 -5.41 18.17 -26.54
C SER A 85 -6.62 17.34 -26.97
N GLY A 86 -7.65 17.15 -26.13
CA GLY A 86 -8.74 16.21 -26.42
C GLY A 86 -8.30 14.74 -26.52
N GLU A 87 -7.01 14.46 -26.35
CA GLU A 87 -6.42 13.13 -26.37
C GLU A 87 -6.67 12.39 -25.06
N PRO A 88 -6.72 11.05 -25.10
CA PRO A 88 -6.90 10.24 -23.90
C PRO A 88 -5.74 10.42 -22.92
N VAL A 89 -6.07 10.75 -21.67
CA VAL A 89 -5.09 10.93 -20.59
C VAL A 89 -4.65 9.58 -20.03
N ASN A 90 -3.34 9.33 -19.99
CA ASN A 90 -2.76 8.15 -19.37
C ASN A 90 -2.68 8.30 -17.83
N VAL A 91 -3.74 7.92 -17.13
CA VAL A 91 -3.84 8.03 -15.65
C VAL A 91 -2.78 7.20 -14.92
N ARG A 92 -2.29 6.09 -15.49
CA ARG A 92 -1.22 5.29 -14.89
C ARG A 92 0.05 6.12 -14.67
N ARG A 93 0.33 7.08 -15.55
CA ARG A 93 1.47 8.01 -15.38
C ARG A 93 1.24 9.04 -14.28
N LEU A 94 -0.02 9.34 -13.95
CA LEU A 94 -0.40 10.37 -12.99
C LEU A 94 -0.59 9.83 -11.56
N ILE A 95 -1.02 8.57 -11.40
CA ILE A 95 -1.38 7.98 -10.10
C ILE A 95 -0.19 7.68 -9.18
N GLY A 96 1.02 7.50 -9.74
CA GLY A 96 2.19 7.06 -8.97
C GLY A 96 2.65 8.05 -7.90
N ARG A 97 2.64 9.36 -8.21
CA ARG A 97 3.03 10.41 -7.26
C ARG A 97 2.03 10.56 -6.10
N PRO A 98 0.72 10.78 -6.35
CA PRO A 98 -0.27 10.88 -5.28
C PRO A 98 -0.30 9.66 -4.35
N MET A 99 -0.16 8.44 -4.90
CA MET A 99 -0.12 7.21 -4.09
C MET A 99 1.11 7.13 -3.19
N THR A 100 2.28 7.51 -3.72
CA THR A 100 3.51 7.59 -2.92
C THR A 100 3.37 8.62 -1.80
N ASP A 101 2.84 9.80 -2.12
CA ASP A 101 2.65 10.90 -1.16
C ASP A 101 1.65 10.52 -0.06
N LEU A 102 0.55 9.84 -0.43
CA LEU A 102 -0.41 9.25 0.52
C LEU A 102 0.29 8.27 1.47
N ALA A 103 1.08 7.33 0.93
CA ALA A 103 1.77 6.32 1.73
C ALA A 103 2.80 6.96 2.68
N LEU A 104 3.60 7.91 2.19
CA LEU A 104 4.61 8.59 3.01
C LEU A 104 3.96 9.40 4.14
N ARG A 105 2.85 10.11 3.86
CA ARG A 105 2.11 10.85 4.89
C ARG A 105 1.40 9.92 5.89
N ALA A 106 0.94 8.75 5.45
CA ALA A 106 0.36 7.76 6.36
C ALA A 106 1.41 7.12 7.29
N ILE A 107 2.65 6.93 6.80
CA ILE A 107 3.75 6.30 7.55
C ILE A 107 4.46 7.31 8.46
N MET A 108 4.90 8.44 7.89
CA MET A 108 5.76 9.42 8.58
C MET A 108 4.98 10.56 9.24
N GLY A 109 3.69 10.72 8.92
CA GLY A 109 2.94 11.91 9.28
C GLY A 109 3.17 13.08 8.32
N GLU A 110 2.71 14.27 8.71
CA GLU A 110 2.91 15.50 7.95
C GLU A 110 4.41 15.75 7.75
N HIS A 111 4.87 15.78 6.49
CA HIS A 111 6.17 16.39 6.20
C HIS A 111 5.97 17.90 6.23
N CYS A 112 6.69 18.59 7.12
CA CYS A 112 6.92 20.01 6.98
C CYS A 112 7.72 20.24 5.68
N THR A 113 7.05 20.55 4.58
CA THR A 113 7.72 21.18 3.43
C THR A 113 7.95 22.65 3.77
N PRO A 114 9.17 23.21 3.58
CA PRO A 114 9.50 24.58 3.95
C PRO A 114 8.84 25.69 3.08
N SER A 115 7.76 25.39 2.36
CA SER A 115 7.09 26.37 1.50
C SER A 115 5.57 26.20 1.52
N GLY A 116 4.92 26.82 2.50
CA GLY A 116 3.46 26.96 2.57
C GLY A 116 3.04 27.67 3.86
N PRO A 117 1.96 28.48 3.85
CA PRO A 117 1.48 29.19 5.03
C PRO A 117 1.07 28.21 6.14
N PRO A 118 1.07 28.65 7.42
CA PRO A 118 1.13 27.76 8.57
C PRO A 118 -0.02 26.75 8.61
N PRO A 119 0.23 25.52 9.11
CA PRO A 119 -0.81 24.52 9.18
C PRO A 119 -1.93 24.96 10.12
N HIS A 120 -3.15 24.58 9.74
CA HIS A 120 -4.33 24.63 10.59
C HIS A 120 -4.03 24.10 12.01
N PRO A 121 -4.79 24.54 13.04
CA PRO A 121 -4.53 24.25 14.46
C PRO A 121 -4.64 22.76 14.87
N ARG A 122 -4.72 21.83 13.92
CA ARG A 122 -4.76 20.38 14.15
C ARG A 122 -3.38 19.70 14.16
N CYS A 123 -2.29 20.44 13.98
CA CYS A 123 -0.92 19.91 14.13
C CYS A 123 -0.36 20.00 15.57
N ALA A 124 -1.16 20.45 16.54
CA ALA A 124 -0.79 20.51 17.95
C ALA A 124 -1.65 19.54 18.77
N THR A 125 -1.42 18.24 18.64
CA THR A 125 -1.69 17.23 19.68
C THR A 125 -1.03 15.90 19.31
#